data_AF-A0A2D7WKA8-F1
#
_entry.id   AF-A0A2D7WKA8-F1
#
_cell.length_a   1.000
_cell.length_b   1.000
_cell.length_c   1.000
_cell.angle_alpha   90.00
_cell.angle_beta   90.00
_cell.angle_gamma   90.00
#
_symmetry.space_group_name_H-M   'P 1'
#
loop_
_entity.id
_entity.type
_entity.pdbx_description
1 polymer ?
#
loop_
_entity_poly.entity_id
_entity_poly.type
_entity_poly.pdbx_seq_one_letter_code
_entity_poly.pdbx_strand_id
1 'polypeptide(L)'
;MSCPRVAAARCLVAVVDGQSLSRQIPLQEKSLPEKQRPLYRELCYGTLRRYWQLDAALKPCFSKGLKRKDSDIRMLIYIGAYQLFFTRIPPHAAISSAVEACKTLKKKWAAGLCNAILRRCQRDGEALFK
;
A
#
# COMPACT_ATOMS: atom_id res chain seq x y z
N MET A 1 -4.96 8.03 15.54
CA MET A 1 -5.83 7.93 14.36
C MET A 1 -5.50 6.64 13.62
N SER A 2 -6.38 5.65 13.70
CA SER A 2 -6.26 4.37 13.00
C SER A 2 -6.38 4.63 11.49
N CYS A 3 -5.36 4.29 10.71
CA CYS A 3 -5.35 4.50 9.27
C CYS A 3 -5.54 3.15 8.56
N PRO A 4 -6.56 2.98 7.69
CA PRO A 4 -6.83 1.70 7.03
C PRO A 4 -5.69 1.25 6.11
N ARG A 5 -4.94 2.19 5.52
CA ARG A 5 -3.76 1.89 4.68
C ARG A 5 -2.60 1.32 5.50
N VAL A 6 -2.41 1.83 6.71
CA VAL A 6 -1.38 1.31 7.63
C VAL A 6 -1.75 -0.09 8.13
N ALA A 7 -3.02 -0.29 8.48
CA ALA A 7 -3.53 -1.61 8.84
C ALA A 7 -3.37 -2.60 7.68
N ALA A 8 -3.73 -2.19 6.46
CA ALA A 8 -3.55 -3.00 5.26
C ALA A 8 -2.08 -3.32 5.01
N ALA A 9 -1.17 -2.33 5.07
CA ALA A 9 0.26 -2.56 4.88
C ALA A 9 0.81 -3.60 5.86
N ARG A 10 0.43 -3.54 7.14
CA ARG A 10 0.82 -4.53 8.16
C ARG A 10 0.26 -5.92 7.87
N CYS A 11 -1.01 -6.00 7.48
CA CYS A 11 -1.65 -7.25 7.06
C CYS A 11 -0.90 -7.88 5.88
N LEU A 12 -0.62 -7.10 4.85
CA LEU A 12 0.07 -7.54 3.65
C LEU A 12 1.51 -7.99 3.91
N VAL A 13 2.25 -7.30 4.80
CA VAL A 13 3.59 -7.75 5.21
C VAL A 13 3.55 -9.16 5.79
N ALA A 14 2.63 -9.42 6.72
CA ALA A 14 2.49 -10.74 7.33
C ALA A 14 2.14 -11.81 6.28
N VAL A 15 1.26 -11.48 5.32
CA VAL A 15 0.88 -12.41 4.25
C VAL A 15 2.04 -12.72 3.31
N VAL A 16 2.82 -11.71 2.92
CA VAL A 16 4.03 -11.90 2.10
C VAL A 16 5.11 -12.70 2.85
N ASP A 17 5.16 -12.60 4.18
CA ASP A 17 6.00 -13.45 5.04
C ASP A 17 5.41 -14.87 5.26
N GLY A 18 4.35 -15.26 4.54
CA GLY A 18 3.79 -16.61 4.53
C GLY A 18 2.62 -16.86 5.48
N GLN A 19 2.09 -15.82 6.13
CA GLN A 19 0.91 -15.96 7.00
C GLN A 19 -0.39 -15.98 6.20
N SER A 20 -1.40 -16.69 6.72
CA SER A 20 -2.72 -16.71 6.08
C SER A 20 -3.44 -15.36 6.15
N LEU A 21 -3.94 -14.88 5.01
CA LEU A 21 -4.75 -13.66 4.93
C LEU A 21 -6.01 -13.74 5.80
N SER A 22 -6.70 -14.88 5.82
CA SER A 22 -7.94 -15.05 6.60
C SER A 22 -7.70 -14.90 8.11
N ARG A 23 -6.47 -15.20 8.56
CA ARG A 23 -6.03 -14.98 9.95
C ARG A 23 -5.65 -13.52 10.20
N GLN A 24 -4.98 -12.86 9.26
CA GLN A 24 -4.45 -11.50 9.44
C GLN A 24 -5.52 -10.41 9.33
N ILE A 25 -6.53 -10.60 8.47
CA ILE A 25 -7.63 -9.65 8.28
C ILE A 25 -8.27 -9.22 9.61
N PRO A 26 -8.83 -10.14 10.42
CA PRO A 26 -9.54 -9.77 11.65
C PRO A 26 -8.63 -9.16 12.72
N LEU A 27 -7.33 -9.50 12.73
CA LEU A 27 -6.38 -8.98 13.72
C LEU A 27 -6.17 -7.47 13.58
N GLN A 28 -5.93 -6.99 12.36
CA GLN A 28 -5.76 -5.55 12.13
C GLN A 28 -7.12 -4.83 12.15
N GLU A 29 -8.18 -5.48 11.69
CA GLU A 29 -9.53 -4.90 11.59
C GLU A 29 -10.11 -4.46 12.93
N LYS A 30 -9.83 -5.20 14.01
CA LYS A 30 -10.27 -4.84 15.39
C LYS A 30 -9.81 -3.45 15.81
N SER A 31 -8.67 -2.99 15.30
CA SER A 31 -8.11 -1.66 15.61
C SER A 31 -8.73 -0.52 14.79
N LEU A 32 -9.63 -0.83 13.85
CA LEU A 32 -10.25 0.13 12.96
C LEU A 32 -11.71 0.44 13.37
N PRO A 33 -12.10 1.73 13.32
CA PRO A 33 -13.49 2.15 13.35
C PRO A 33 -14.29 1.44 12.26
N GLU A 34 -15.55 1.12 12.55
CA GLU A 34 -16.42 0.36 11.62
C GLU A 34 -16.48 0.98 10.22
N LYS A 35 -16.56 2.32 10.14
CA LYS A 35 -16.57 3.08 8.88
C LYS A 35 -15.33 2.88 8.02
N GLN A 36 -14.20 2.48 8.60
CA GLN A 36 -12.93 2.26 7.88
C GLN A 36 -12.70 0.80 7.48
N ARG A 37 -13.44 -0.14 8.07
CA ARG A 37 -13.28 -1.59 7.82
C ARG A 37 -13.52 -1.98 6.35
N PRO A 38 -14.55 -1.46 5.64
CA PRO A 38 -14.76 -1.79 4.23
C PRO A 38 -13.56 -1.40 3.36
N LEU A 39 -13.01 -0.20 3.55
CA LEU A 39 -11.84 0.25 2.82
C LEU A 39 -10.62 -0.61 3.15
N TYR A 40 -10.40 -0.94 4.43
CA TYR A 40 -9.29 -1.82 4.82
C TYR A 40 -9.34 -3.18 4.11
N ARG A 41 -10.51 -3.83 4.07
CA ARG A 41 -10.70 -5.11 3.37
C ARG A 41 -10.44 -4.97 1.87
N GLU A 42 -11.01 -3.95 1.25
CA GLU A 42 -10.81 -3.64 -0.18
C GLU A 42 -9.32 -3.50 -0.50
N LEU A 43 -8.57 -2.78 0.32
CA LEU A 43 -7.13 -2.61 0.10
C LEU A 43 -6.36 -3.91 0.28
N CYS A 44 -6.72 -4.76 1.25
CA CYS A 44 -6.04 -6.04 1.45
C CYS A 44 -6.30 -7.00 0.28
N TYR A 45 -7.58 -7.26 -0.02
CA TYR A 45 -7.96 -8.19 -1.08
C TYR A 45 -7.54 -7.69 -2.46
N GLY A 46 -7.77 -6.40 -2.73
CA GLY A 46 -7.46 -5.77 -4.01
C GLY A 46 -5.97 -5.77 -4.32
N THR A 47 -5.14 -5.36 -3.35
CA THR A 47 -3.68 -5.34 -3.52
C THR A 47 -3.13 -6.75 -3.74
N LEU A 48 -3.63 -7.76 -3.00
CA LEU A 48 -3.19 -9.15 -3.18
C LEU A 48 -3.62 -9.73 -4.52
N ARG A 49 -4.85 -9.45 -4.96
CA ARG A 49 -5.37 -9.88 -6.26
C ARG A 49 -4.49 -9.39 -7.42
N ARG A 50 -3.91 -8.20 -7.27
CA ARG A 50 -3.02 -7.56 -8.25
C ARG A 50 -1.55 -7.64 -7.88
N TYR A 51 -1.16 -8.46 -6.89
CA TYR A 51 0.17 -8.41 -6.29
C TYR A 51 1.29 -8.55 -7.31
N TRP A 52 1.24 -9.58 -8.15
CA TRP A 52 2.29 -9.85 -9.15
C TRP A 52 2.38 -8.75 -10.22
N GLN A 53 1.22 -8.19 -10.61
CA GLN A 53 1.16 -7.07 -11.55
C GLN A 53 1.75 -5.79 -10.94
N LEU A 54 1.47 -5.52 -9.65
CA LEU A 54 2.04 -4.41 -8.90
C LEU A 54 3.54 -4.61 -8.63
N ASP A 55 3.98 -5.82 -8.28
CA ASP A 55 5.39 -6.14 -8.05
C ASP A 55 6.21 -5.94 -9.33
N ALA A 56 5.76 -6.51 -10.45
CA ALA A 56 6.45 -6.36 -11.75
C ALA A 56 6.61 -4.88 -12.14
N ALA A 57 5.55 -4.07 -12.00
CA ALA A 57 5.56 -2.65 -12.33
C ALA A 57 6.43 -1.80 -11.38
N LEU A 58 6.39 -2.08 -10.07
CA LEU A 58 6.98 -1.21 -9.05
C LEU A 58 8.37 -1.62 -8.61
N LYS A 59 8.74 -2.90 -8.75
CA LYS A 59 10.05 -3.41 -8.35
C LYS A 59 11.22 -2.62 -8.97
N PRO A 60 11.19 -2.23 -10.27
CA PRO A 60 12.23 -1.39 -10.87
C PRO A 60 12.31 0.03 -10.28
N CYS A 61 11.24 0.52 -9.65
CA CYS A 61 11.19 1.86 -9.05
C CYS A 61 11.96 1.96 -7.72
N PHE A 62 12.36 0.84 -7.13
CA PHE A 62 13.18 0.81 -5.90
C PHE A 62 14.67 0.76 -6.27
N SER A 63 15.25 1.93 -6.57
CA SER A 63 16.65 2.07 -7.02
C SER A 63 17.69 1.51 -6.05
N LYS A 64 17.44 1.62 -4.74
CA LYS A 64 18.16 0.91 -3.68
C LYS A 64 17.11 0.05 -2.99
N GLY A 65 17.24 -1.27 -3.08
CA GLY A 65 16.27 -2.19 -2.48
C GLY A 65 15.93 -1.81 -1.03
N LEU A 66 14.65 -1.84 -0.69
CA LEU A 66 14.20 -1.60 0.68
C LEU A 66 14.70 -2.71 1.61
N LYS A 67 15.18 -2.34 2.80
CA LYS A 67 15.56 -3.32 3.82
C LYS A 67 14.31 -4.09 4.25
N ARG A 68 14.49 -5.34 4.73
CA ARG A 68 13.37 -6.17 5.21
C ARG A 68 12.50 -5.46 6.26
N LYS A 69 13.11 -4.68 7.16
CA LYS A 69 12.41 -3.86 8.17
C LYS A 69 11.48 -2.77 7.62
N ASP A 70 11.60 -2.45 6.34
CA ASP A 70 10.84 -1.43 5.62
C ASP A 70 9.83 -2.05 4.63
N SER A 71 9.51 -3.33 4.82
CA SER A 71 8.52 -4.05 3.98
C SER A 71 7.12 -3.43 4.04
N ASP A 72 6.77 -2.78 5.14
CA ASP A 72 5.52 -2.01 5.30
C ASP A 72 5.47 -0.80 4.35
N ILE A 73 6.59 -0.12 4.09
CA ILE A 73 6.69 0.96 3.11
C ILE A 73 6.51 0.42 1.70
N ARG A 74 7.12 -0.72 1.38
CA ARG A 74 6.90 -1.40 0.10
C ARG A 74 5.42 -1.72 -0.11
N MET A 75 4.77 -2.35 0.87
CA MET A 75 3.34 -2.66 0.81
C MET A 75 2.47 -1.41 0.76
N LEU A 76 2.85 -0.33 1.45
CA LEU A 76 2.14 0.94 1.40
C LEU A 76 2.18 1.58 0.00
N ILE A 77 3.31 1.49 -0.70
CA ILE A 77 3.43 1.94 -2.09
C ILE A 77 2.57 1.07 -3.00
N TYR A 78 2.52 -0.25 -2.77
CA TYR A 78 1.69 -1.15 -3.57
C TYR A 78 0.20 -0.85 -3.36
N ILE A 79 -0.21 -0.57 -2.13
CA ILE A 79 -1.55 -0.09 -1.80
C ILE A 79 -1.83 1.24 -2.50
N GLY A 80 -0.90 2.19 -2.47
CA GLY A 80 -1.06 3.49 -3.14
C GLY A 80 -1.24 3.34 -4.65
N ALA A 81 -0.43 2.50 -5.30
CA ALA A 81 -0.57 2.18 -6.71
C ALA A 81 -1.88 1.43 -6.99
N TYR A 82 -2.27 0.47 -6.14
CA TYR A 82 -3.55 -0.20 -6.24
C TYR A 82 -4.71 0.81 -6.27
N GLN A 83 -4.68 1.78 -5.37
CA GLN A 83 -5.67 2.85 -5.31
C GLN A 83 -5.68 3.73 -6.57
N LEU A 84 -4.50 4.05 -7.11
CA LEU A 84 -4.38 4.88 -8.31
C LEU A 84 -5.02 4.25 -9.55
N PHE A 85 -4.86 2.94 -9.74
CA PHE A 85 -5.19 2.27 -11.01
C PHE A 85 -6.41 1.37 -10.96
N PHE A 86 -6.76 0.85 -9.79
CA PHE A 86 -7.79 -0.17 -9.65
C PHE A 86 -8.94 0.25 -8.72
N THR A 87 -8.97 1.50 -8.29
CA THR A 87 -10.07 2.05 -7.48
C THR A 87 -10.56 3.37 -8.06
N ARG A 88 -11.72 3.85 -7.56
CA ARG A 88 -12.27 5.16 -7.92
C ARG A 88 -11.76 6.30 -7.02
N ILE A 89 -10.71 6.06 -6.22
CA ILE A 89 -10.15 7.07 -5.33
C ILE A 89 -9.40 8.11 -6.18
N PRO A 90 -9.67 9.42 -6.00
CA PRO A 90 -8.97 10.45 -6.76
C PRO A 90 -7.44 10.34 -6.62
N PRO A 91 -6.65 10.51 -7.70
CA PRO A 91 -5.21 10.29 -7.65
C PRO A 91 -4.47 11.09 -6.57
N HIS A 92 -4.84 12.37 -6.41
CA HIS A 92 -4.27 13.22 -5.36
C HIS A 92 -4.56 12.68 -3.96
N ALA A 93 -5.75 12.13 -3.72
CA ALA A 93 -6.16 11.57 -2.45
C ALA A 93 -5.47 10.23 -2.17
N ALA A 94 -5.27 9.38 -3.18
CA ALA A 94 -4.50 8.14 -3.04
C ALA A 94 -3.04 8.44 -2.65
N ILE A 95 -2.40 9.39 -3.31
CA ILE A 95 -1.02 9.79 -3.04
C ILE A 95 -0.89 10.46 -1.67
N SER A 96 -1.71 11.48 -1.37
CA SER A 96 -1.60 12.24 -0.13
C SER A 96 -1.78 11.34 1.09
N SER A 97 -2.77 10.46 1.06
CA SER A 97 -3.05 9.53 2.16
C SER A 97 -1.99 8.44 2.33
N ALA A 98 -1.33 8.00 1.26
CA ALA A 98 -0.17 7.10 1.35
C ALA A 98 1.05 7.82 1.96
N VAL A 99 1.26 9.09 1.61
CA VAL A 99 2.32 9.93 2.20
C VAL A 99 2.06 10.18 3.69
N GLU A 100 0.82 10.46 4.06
CA GLU A 100 0.42 10.60 5.48
C GLU A 100 0.58 9.30 6.26
N ALA A 101 0.26 8.16 5.65
CA ALA A 101 0.44 6.85 6.27
C ALA A 101 1.91 6.56 6.62
N CYS A 102 2.89 7.12 5.89
CA CYS A 102 4.31 7.04 6.26
C CYS A 102 4.59 7.71 7.62
N LYS A 103 3.91 8.81 7.94
CA LYS A 103 4.03 9.49 9.25
C LYS A 103 3.46 8.61 10.37
N THR A 104 2.32 7.97 10.12
CA THR A 104 1.68 7.04 11.07
C THR A 104 2.53 5.79 11.33
N LEU A 105 3.30 5.33 10.34
CA LEU A 105 4.31 4.27 10.49
C LEU A 105 5.60 4.72 11.20
N LYS A 106 5.69 5.98 11.63
CA LYS A 106 6.92 6.60 12.18
C LYS A 106 8.11 6.55 11.20
N LYS A 107 7.84 6.52 9.90
CA LYS A 107 8.83 6.45 8.80
C LYS A 107 8.76 7.69 7.92
N LYS A 108 8.93 8.88 8.53
CA LYS A 108 8.84 10.18 7.84
C LYS A 108 9.79 10.29 6.63
N TRP A 109 10.96 9.66 6.69
CA TRP A 109 11.92 9.61 5.59
C TRP A 109 11.33 9.00 4.31
N ALA A 110 10.38 8.06 4.43
CA ALA A 110 9.76 7.38 3.31
C ALA A 110 8.66 8.20 2.62
N ALA A 111 8.22 9.31 3.21
CA ALA A 111 7.18 10.17 2.64
C ALA A 111 7.56 10.70 1.25
N GLY A 112 8.80 11.18 1.11
CA GLY A 112 9.32 11.66 -0.19
C GLY A 112 9.44 10.55 -1.22
N LEU A 113 9.95 9.38 -0.81
CA LEU A 113 10.05 8.20 -1.67
C LEU A 113 8.67 7.73 -2.17
N CYS A 114 7.70 7.61 -1.26
CA CYS A 114 6.34 7.21 -1.57
C CYS A 114 5.69 8.18 -2.57
N ASN A 115 5.77 9.50 -2.31
CA ASN A 115 5.26 10.51 -3.23
C ASN A 115 5.95 10.44 -4.60
N ALA A 116 7.28 10.32 -4.64
CA ALA A 116 8.03 10.28 -5.88
C ALA A 116 7.67 9.07 -6.74
N ILE A 117 7.60 7.87 -6.15
CA ILE A 117 7.23 6.65 -6.86
C ILE A 117 5.78 6.74 -7.34
N LEU A 118 4.83 7.07 -6.48
CA LEU A 118 3.42 7.11 -6.87
C LEU A 118 3.11 8.20 -7.92
N ARG A 119 3.78 9.35 -7.86
CA ARG A 119 3.67 10.39 -8.91
C ARG A 119 4.31 9.94 -10.22
N ARG A 120 5.44 9.23 -10.16
CA ARG A 120 6.01 8.61 -11.36
C ARG A 120 5.01 7.62 -11.95
N CYS A 121 4.41 6.75 -11.13
CA CYS A 121 3.39 5.83 -11.62
C CYS A 121 2.22 6.55 -12.28
N GLN A 122 1.70 7.60 -11.64
CA GLN A 122 0.62 8.41 -12.22
C GLN A 122 0.99 9.01 -13.58
N ARG A 123 2.25 9.42 -13.79
CA ARG A 123 2.72 9.97 -15.08
C ARG A 123 2.93 8.89 -16.14
N ASP A 124 3.54 7.78 -15.78
CA ASP A 124 3.85 6.67 -16.70
C ASP A 124 2.56 5.91 -17.07
N GLY A 125 1.51 6.01 -16.24
CA GLY A 125 0.14 5.59 -16.56
C GLY A 125 -0.02 4.08 -16.71
N GLU A 126 -0.95 3.66 -17.56
CA GLU A 126 -1.23 2.24 -17.85
C GLU A 126 -0.04 1.51 -18.51
N ALA A 127 0.92 2.24 -19.08
CA ALA A 127 2.10 1.63 -19.71
C ALA A 127 2.96 0.83 -18.71
N LEU A 128 2.79 1.06 -17.40
CA LEU A 128 3.45 0.28 -16.34
C LEU A 128 2.86 -1.12 -16.14
N PHE A 129 1.64 -1.36 -16.63
CA PHE A 129 0.89 -2.60 -16.41
C PHE A 129 0.58 -3.37 -17.69
N LYS A 130 1.16 -2.93 -18.81
CA LYS A 130 1.23 -3.67 -20.08
C LYS A 130 2.41 -4.62 -20.05
#